data_AF-A0A087CDS5-F1
#
_entry.id   AF-A0A087CDS5-F1
#
_cell.length_a   1.000
_cell.length_b   1.000
_cell.length_c   1.000
_cell.angle_alpha   90.00
_cell.angle_beta   90.00
_cell.angle_gamma   90.00
#
_symmetry.space_group_name_H-M   'P 1'
#
loop_
_entity.id
_entity.type
_entity.pdbx_description
1 polymer ?
#
loop_
_entity_poly.entity_id
_entity_poly.type
_entity_poly.pdbx_seq_one_letter_code
_entity_poly.pdbx_strand_id
1 'polypeptide(L)'
;MKRDEQRVHRAHTAPCQEPCARSCTGPSVPEEAVDPLPVALGLDQMDDYRQQFRDMRRQCGGREAVEHWSGTLLDGWLSWIAYEEGRERPSLDDASWVAHLIVGINEVLSIRDALILTLLTGYGTGEGKAEGQVMTRRMLVDIAAQPHSSEHARVMSDTLNRVFHTPQSPQAQSRCRRGLVLLKAICASVPEECRVQALAMIAYISWWLGEAGARAHALKALELDERCTLAAIVICALEQNIHPNGFRS
;
A
#
# COMPACT_ATOMS: atom_id res chain seq x y z
N MET A 1 -59.04 11.27 57.93
CA MET A 1 -58.01 12.32 58.08
C MET A 1 -57.43 12.55 56.69
N LYS A 2 -57.75 13.61 55.91
CA LYS A 2 -57.36 15.03 56.09
C LYS A 2 -55.86 15.11 56.45
N ARG A 3 -54.95 15.75 55.72
CA ARG A 3 -54.98 16.83 54.71
C ARG A 3 -53.55 16.96 54.12
N ASP A 4 -53.44 17.60 52.94
CA ASP A 4 -52.51 18.68 52.51
C ASP A 4 -50.99 18.52 52.77
N GLU A 5 -50.04 18.82 51.89
CA GLU A 5 -49.89 19.97 50.97
C GLU A 5 -48.81 19.60 49.92
N GLN A 6 -49.13 19.56 48.63
CA GLN A 6 -48.66 20.52 47.61
C GLN A 6 -47.45 21.40 47.97
N ARG A 7 -46.35 21.18 47.23
CA ARG A 7 -45.48 22.29 46.77
C ARG A 7 -45.07 22.08 45.32
N VAL A 8 -45.74 22.82 44.45
CA VAL A 8 -45.38 23.10 43.06
C VAL A 8 -44.32 24.22 43.05
N HIS A 9 -43.57 24.34 41.95
CA HIS A 9 -42.59 25.37 41.55
C HIS A 9 -41.14 24.98 41.87
N ARG A 10 -40.18 24.93 40.94
CA ARG A 10 -39.99 25.76 39.73
C ARG A 10 -39.04 25.05 38.75
N ALA A 11 -39.25 25.31 37.48
CA ALA A 11 -38.31 25.01 36.41
C ALA A 11 -36.93 25.64 36.69
N HIS A 12 -35.89 24.84 36.53
CA HIS A 12 -34.56 25.31 36.13
C HIS A 12 -34.00 24.37 35.07
N THR A 13 -34.30 24.73 33.82
CA THR A 13 -33.42 24.57 32.69
C THR A 13 -32.02 25.07 33.08
N ALA A 14 -31.06 24.16 33.11
CA ALA A 14 -29.63 24.47 33.17
C ALA A 14 -28.89 23.44 32.29
N PRO A 15 -27.79 23.86 31.66
CA PRO A 15 -27.61 23.68 30.22
C PRO A 15 -26.94 22.36 29.84
N CYS A 16 -27.19 21.94 28.60
CA CYS A 16 -26.36 21.00 27.86
C CYS A 16 -24.88 21.34 28.10
N GLN A 17 -24.20 20.51 28.87
CA GLN A 17 -22.75 20.52 28.89
C GLN A 17 -22.26 20.10 27.51
N GLU A 18 -21.48 20.99 26.92
CA GLU A 18 -20.88 20.91 25.59
C GLU A 18 -20.26 19.53 25.33
N PRO A 19 -20.36 18.99 24.09
CA PRO A 19 -19.58 17.83 23.75
C PRO A 19 -18.11 18.21 23.88
N CYS A 20 -17.39 17.47 24.72
CA CYS A 20 -15.96 17.60 24.91
C CYS A 20 -15.28 17.38 23.56
N ALA A 21 -15.04 18.47 22.83
CA ALA A 21 -14.21 18.52 21.65
C ALA A 21 -12.76 18.35 22.11
N ARG A 22 -12.42 17.13 22.56
CA ARG A 22 -11.04 16.69 22.58
C ARG A 22 -10.65 16.54 21.12
N SER A 23 -10.02 17.58 20.59
CA SER A 23 -9.22 17.49 19.38
C SER A 23 -8.27 16.32 19.58
N CYS A 24 -8.55 15.20 18.91
CA CYS A 24 -7.60 14.13 18.73
C CYS A 24 -6.52 14.60 17.75
N THR A 25 -5.79 15.67 18.10
CA THR A 25 -4.46 15.92 17.58
C THR A 25 -3.55 14.97 18.34
N GLY A 26 -3.56 13.69 17.94
CA GLY A 26 -2.42 12.83 18.21
C GLY A 26 -1.16 13.51 17.67
N PRO A 27 0.04 13.19 18.20
CA PRO A 27 1.26 13.77 17.68
C PRO A 27 1.29 13.48 16.18
N SER A 28 1.19 14.54 15.37
CA SER A 28 1.53 14.49 13.96
C SER A 28 2.98 14.06 13.91
N VAL A 29 3.21 12.76 13.69
CA VAL A 29 4.53 12.22 13.39
C VAL A 29 5.03 13.10 12.25
N PRO A 30 6.17 13.79 12.42
CA PRO A 30 6.72 14.58 11.33
C PRO A 30 6.81 13.65 10.14
N GLU A 31 6.19 14.07 9.03
CA GLU A 31 6.31 13.40 7.75
C GLU A 31 7.80 13.36 7.46
N GLU A 32 8.46 12.25 7.78
CA GLU A 32 9.90 12.08 7.58
C GLU A 32 10.16 12.49 6.14
N ALA A 33 10.95 13.56 5.98
CA ALA A 33 11.31 14.07 4.67
C ALA A 33 11.98 12.91 3.93
N VAL A 34 11.23 12.31 3.02
CA VAL A 34 11.75 11.27 2.17
C VAL A 34 12.68 11.98 1.21
N ASP A 35 13.98 11.75 1.37
CA ASP A 35 14.95 12.25 0.39
C ASP A 35 14.45 11.82 -1.01
N PRO A 36 14.26 12.78 -1.94
CA PRO A 36 13.83 12.43 -3.29
C PRO A 36 14.84 11.46 -3.88
N LEU A 37 14.38 10.54 -4.75
CA LEU A 37 15.33 9.68 -5.42
C LEU A 37 16.30 10.56 -6.22
N PRO A 38 17.58 10.17 -6.29
CA PRO A 38 18.57 10.87 -7.12
C PRO A 38 18.22 10.83 -8.62
N VAL A 39 17.18 10.09 -8.99
CA VAL A 39 16.61 9.98 -10.32
C VAL A 39 15.32 10.78 -10.41
N ALA A 40 15.18 11.55 -11.48
CA ALA A 40 13.91 12.10 -11.95
C ALA A 40 13.60 11.54 -13.34
N LEU A 41 12.43 10.90 -13.48
CA LEU A 41 11.95 10.36 -14.76
C LEU A 41 10.96 11.35 -15.38
N GLY A 42 11.22 11.76 -16.61
CA GLY A 42 10.31 12.59 -17.41
C GLY A 42 9.16 11.79 -18.01
N LEU A 43 8.12 12.50 -18.47
CA LEU A 43 6.95 11.88 -19.10
C LEU A 43 7.33 11.10 -20.36
N ASP A 44 8.18 11.67 -21.22
CA ASP A 44 8.65 11.00 -22.44
C ASP A 44 9.38 9.69 -22.12
N GLN A 45 10.24 9.69 -21.10
CA GLN A 45 10.94 8.47 -20.66
C GLN A 45 9.95 7.41 -20.17
N MET A 46 8.93 7.81 -19.40
CA MET A 46 7.90 6.90 -18.91
C MET A 46 7.06 6.31 -20.05
N ASP A 47 6.75 7.12 -21.07
CA ASP A 47 6.03 6.65 -22.25
C ASP A 47 6.88 5.70 -23.11
N ASP A 48 8.19 5.92 -23.21
CA ASP A 48 9.12 4.98 -23.85
C ASP A 48 9.10 3.62 -23.15
N TYR A 49 9.24 3.58 -21.83
CA TYR A 49 9.16 2.31 -21.08
C TYR A 49 7.79 1.64 -21.21
N ARG A 50 6.71 2.43 -21.19
CA ARG A 50 5.35 1.91 -21.40
C ARG A 50 5.20 1.28 -22.78
N GLN A 51 5.72 1.93 -23.81
CA GLN A 51 5.66 1.43 -25.18
C GLN A 51 6.52 0.16 -25.35
N GLN A 52 7.73 0.14 -24.77
CA GLN A 52 8.59 -1.04 -24.73
C GLN A 52 7.86 -2.25 -24.09
N PHE A 53 7.21 -2.04 -22.94
CA PHE A 53 6.50 -3.14 -22.27
C PHE A 53 5.32 -3.65 -23.11
N ARG A 54 4.55 -2.74 -23.72
CA ARG A 54 3.43 -3.09 -24.61
C ARG A 54 3.89 -3.85 -25.85
N ASP A 55 5.00 -3.44 -26.45
CA ASP A 55 5.56 -4.12 -27.62
C ASP A 55 6.10 -5.50 -27.27
N MET A 56 6.75 -5.65 -26.12
CA MET A 56 7.16 -6.96 -25.63
C MET A 56 5.93 -7.88 -25.43
N ARG A 57 4.86 -7.39 -24.80
CA ARG A 57 3.61 -8.16 -24.65
C ARG A 57 2.99 -8.57 -26.00
N ARG A 58 3.14 -7.76 -27.04
CA ARG A 58 2.66 -8.08 -28.40
C ARG A 58 3.54 -9.12 -29.10
N GLN A 59 4.86 -9.08 -28.86
CA GLN A 59 5.85 -9.93 -29.55
C GLN A 59 5.97 -11.33 -28.93
N CYS A 60 6.11 -11.43 -27.60
CA CYS A 60 6.31 -12.71 -26.90
C CYS A 60 5.10 -13.16 -26.07
N GLY A 61 4.03 -12.36 -26.04
CA GLY A 61 2.82 -12.64 -25.27
C GLY A 61 2.88 -12.13 -23.83
N GLY A 62 1.71 -12.06 -23.19
CA GLY A 62 1.56 -11.41 -21.88
C GLY A 62 2.36 -12.07 -20.75
N ARG A 63 2.42 -13.40 -20.74
CA ARG A 63 3.13 -14.16 -19.70
C ARG A 63 4.64 -13.90 -19.76
N GLU A 64 5.26 -14.19 -20.90
CA GLU A 64 6.71 -14.05 -21.08
C GLU A 64 7.17 -12.61 -20.89
N ALA A 65 6.38 -11.64 -21.37
CA ALA A 65 6.65 -10.23 -21.13
C ALA A 65 6.65 -9.88 -19.64
N VAL A 66 5.67 -10.36 -18.85
CA VAL A 66 5.65 -10.11 -17.40
C VAL A 66 6.81 -10.82 -16.71
N GLU A 67 7.15 -12.05 -17.10
CA GLU A 67 8.29 -12.80 -16.55
C GLU A 67 9.61 -12.04 -16.77
N HIS A 68 9.83 -11.53 -17.98
CA HIS A 68 11.02 -10.74 -18.33
C HIS A 68 11.04 -9.39 -17.58
N TRP A 69 9.94 -8.63 -17.65
CA TRP A 69 9.83 -7.32 -17.03
C TRP A 69 10.00 -7.38 -15.51
N SER A 70 9.51 -8.47 -14.89
CA SER A 70 9.59 -8.69 -13.45
C SER A 70 11.01 -8.90 -12.94
N GLY A 71 11.96 -9.27 -13.79
CA GLY A 71 13.36 -9.44 -13.38
C GLY A 71 13.93 -8.17 -12.77
N THR A 72 13.99 -7.11 -13.58
CA THR A 72 14.56 -5.81 -13.19
C THR A 72 13.80 -5.18 -12.02
N LEU A 73 12.46 -5.23 -12.04
CA LEU A 73 11.66 -4.57 -10.99
C LEU A 73 11.80 -5.27 -9.62
N LEU A 74 11.85 -6.62 -9.60
CA LEU A 74 11.92 -7.36 -8.34
C LEU A 74 13.28 -7.23 -7.67
N ASP A 75 14.37 -7.07 -8.43
CA ASP A 75 15.72 -6.96 -7.84
C ASP A 75 15.85 -5.69 -7.00
N GLY A 76 15.45 -4.54 -7.54
CA GLY A 76 15.42 -3.28 -6.79
C GLY A 76 14.42 -3.29 -5.64
N TRP A 77 13.19 -3.74 -5.91
CA TRP A 77 12.11 -3.78 -4.92
C TRP A 77 12.43 -4.67 -3.72
N LEU A 78 12.84 -5.92 -3.96
CA LEU A 78 13.11 -6.88 -2.90
C LEU A 78 14.33 -6.49 -2.07
N SER A 79 15.38 -5.96 -2.71
CA SER A 79 16.56 -5.42 -2.03
C SER A 79 16.16 -4.33 -1.04
N TRP A 80 15.28 -3.40 -1.44
CA TRP A 80 14.80 -2.33 -0.58
C TRP A 80 13.98 -2.82 0.61
N ILE A 81 12.97 -3.65 0.37
CA ILE A 81 12.07 -4.06 1.46
C ILE A 81 12.74 -5.06 2.42
N ALA A 82 13.79 -5.76 1.97
CA ALA A 82 14.60 -6.65 2.80
C ALA A 82 15.72 -5.92 3.56
N TYR A 83 15.97 -4.64 3.27
CA TYR A 83 17.00 -3.84 3.93
C TYR A 83 16.84 -3.83 5.46
N GLU A 84 17.95 -4.07 6.17
CA GLU A 84 18.05 -4.00 7.63
C GLU A 84 18.90 -2.80 8.02
N GLU A 85 18.49 -2.07 9.07
CA GLU A 85 19.25 -0.96 9.62
C GLU A 85 20.69 -1.40 9.97
N GLY A 86 21.68 -0.58 9.59
CA GLY A 86 23.10 -0.88 9.79
C GLY A 86 23.77 -1.64 8.65
N ARG A 87 23.02 -2.05 7.61
CA ARG A 87 23.60 -2.50 6.34
C ARG A 87 23.73 -1.33 5.35
N GLU A 88 24.44 -1.56 4.24
CA GLU A 88 24.48 -0.63 3.11
C GLU A 88 23.07 -0.48 2.51
N ARG A 89 22.59 0.75 2.41
CA ARG A 89 21.28 1.06 1.84
C ARG A 89 21.32 0.77 0.33
N PRO A 90 20.35 0.05 -0.24
CA PRO A 90 20.31 -0.18 -1.68
C PRO A 90 20.30 1.16 -2.44
N SER A 91 21.15 1.26 -3.46
CA SER A 91 21.18 2.43 -4.33
C SER A 91 19.87 2.54 -5.10
N LEU A 92 19.39 3.78 -5.23
CA LEU A 92 18.23 4.15 -6.02
C LEU A 92 18.66 4.94 -7.28
N ASP A 93 19.95 4.92 -7.61
CA ASP A 93 20.53 5.68 -8.73
C ASP A 93 20.15 5.11 -10.09
N ASP A 94 19.77 3.83 -10.11
CA ASP A 94 19.29 3.18 -11.32
C ASP A 94 17.80 3.50 -11.55
N ALA A 95 17.55 4.38 -12.50
CA ALA A 95 16.22 4.77 -12.94
C ALA A 95 15.42 3.62 -13.55
N SER A 96 16.09 2.59 -14.07
CA SER A 96 15.47 1.58 -14.92
C SER A 96 14.47 0.73 -14.14
N TRP A 97 14.83 0.23 -12.96
CA TRP A 97 13.92 -0.61 -12.18
C TRP A 97 12.75 0.19 -11.59
N VAL A 98 12.93 1.50 -11.32
CA VAL A 98 11.84 2.40 -10.92
C VAL A 98 10.83 2.56 -12.06
N ALA A 99 11.32 2.79 -13.28
CA ALA A 99 10.46 2.84 -14.46
C ALA A 99 9.75 1.50 -14.71
N HIS A 100 10.45 0.37 -14.56
CA HIS A 100 9.85 -0.97 -14.69
C HIS A 100 8.76 -1.21 -13.63
N LEU A 101 8.98 -0.78 -12.38
CA LEU A 101 8.01 -0.86 -11.31
C LEU A 101 6.76 -0.06 -11.67
N ILE A 102 6.92 1.24 -12.00
CA ILE A 102 5.79 2.12 -12.28
C ILE A 102 5.02 1.70 -13.53
N VAL A 103 5.71 1.36 -14.62
CA VAL A 103 5.04 0.82 -15.82
C VAL A 103 4.36 -0.51 -15.50
N GLY A 104 5.01 -1.40 -14.77
CA GLY A 104 4.49 -2.71 -14.41
C GLY A 104 3.18 -2.63 -13.62
N ILE A 105 3.14 -1.83 -12.55
CA ILE A 105 1.93 -1.71 -11.71
C ILE A 105 0.77 -1.00 -12.42
N ASN A 106 1.07 -0.09 -13.36
CA ASN A 106 0.04 0.64 -14.11
C ASN A 106 -0.53 -0.20 -15.27
N GLU A 107 0.28 -1.03 -15.92
CA GLU A 107 -0.14 -1.82 -17.08
C GLU A 107 -0.71 -3.19 -16.68
N VAL A 108 -0.31 -3.75 -15.53
CA VAL A 108 -0.69 -5.09 -15.08
C VAL A 108 -0.94 -5.10 -13.56
N LEU A 109 -2.23 -5.10 -13.17
CA LEU A 109 -2.63 -5.05 -11.75
C LEU A 109 -2.14 -6.24 -10.93
N SER A 110 -1.89 -7.40 -11.54
CA SER A 110 -1.33 -8.55 -10.82
C SER A 110 0.13 -8.36 -10.40
N ILE A 111 0.89 -7.49 -11.08
CA ILE A 111 2.21 -7.05 -10.60
C ILE A 111 2.02 -6.26 -9.30
N ARG A 112 1.10 -5.28 -9.29
CA ARG A 112 0.77 -4.50 -8.08
C ARG A 112 0.39 -5.41 -6.91
N ASP A 113 -0.51 -6.35 -7.14
CA ASP A 113 -1.01 -7.23 -6.09
C ASP A 113 0.10 -8.16 -5.56
N ALA A 114 0.98 -8.66 -6.43
CA ALA A 114 2.16 -9.42 -6.02
C ALA A 114 3.11 -8.58 -5.15
N LEU A 115 3.35 -7.32 -5.49
CA LEU A 115 4.18 -6.43 -4.66
C LEU A 115 3.55 -6.16 -3.29
N ILE A 116 2.22 -5.95 -3.23
CA ILE A 116 1.51 -5.82 -1.95
C ILE A 116 1.71 -7.07 -1.09
N LEU A 117 1.59 -8.27 -1.67
CA LEU A 117 1.86 -9.52 -0.94
C LEU A 117 3.27 -9.54 -0.34
N THR A 118 4.30 -9.11 -1.07
CA THR A 118 5.66 -9.08 -0.51
C THR A 118 5.79 -8.19 0.74
N LEU A 119 5.05 -7.08 0.80
CA LEU A 119 5.04 -6.20 1.99
C LEU A 119 4.37 -6.89 3.17
N LEU A 120 3.20 -7.48 2.91
CA LEU A 120 2.37 -8.09 3.94
C LEU A 120 2.96 -9.39 4.51
N THR A 121 3.41 -10.30 3.64
CA THR A 121 3.87 -11.64 4.05
C THR A 121 5.38 -11.78 4.14
N GLY A 122 6.12 -10.88 3.48
CA GLY A 122 7.56 -11.04 3.32
C GLY A 122 7.94 -11.98 2.19
N TYR A 123 9.24 -11.98 1.92
CA TYR A 123 9.88 -12.70 0.83
C TYR A 123 11.07 -13.49 1.36
N GLY A 124 11.23 -14.74 0.92
CA GLY A 124 12.40 -15.56 1.24
C GLY A 124 13.39 -15.60 0.07
N THR A 125 14.62 -15.15 0.31
CA THR A 125 15.78 -15.49 -0.52
C THR A 125 16.08 -16.95 -0.21
N GLY A 126 15.65 -17.87 -1.07
CA GLY A 126 15.73 -19.30 -0.81
C GLY A 126 17.14 -19.75 -0.44
N GLU A 127 17.37 -19.91 0.87
CA GLU A 127 18.35 -20.77 1.55
C GLU A 127 18.22 -20.46 3.05
N GLY A 128 17.58 -21.35 3.81
CA GLY A 128 17.21 -21.13 5.20
C GLY A 128 15.81 -20.54 5.35
N LYS A 129 14.81 -21.41 5.55
CA LYS A 129 13.46 -20.98 5.93
C LYS A 129 13.50 -20.33 7.31
N ALA A 130 13.64 -19.00 7.36
CA ALA A 130 13.18 -18.26 8.52
C ALA A 130 11.66 -18.48 8.62
N GLU A 131 11.21 -19.05 9.74
CA GLU A 131 9.80 -19.37 9.98
C GLU A 131 8.91 -18.17 9.64
N GLY A 132 8.00 -18.35 8.67
CA GLY A 132 6.99 -17.35 8.29
C GLY A 132 7.15 -16.68 6.92
N GLN A 133 8.26 -16.86 6.19
CA GLN A 133 8.38 -16.36 4.81
C GLN A 133 7.74 -17.33 3.80
N VAL A 134 6.69 -16.87 3.09
CA VAL A 134 5.87 -17.71 2.20
C VAL A 134 6.20 -17.51 0.72
N MET A 135 6.67 -16.32 0.31
CA MET A 135 6.78 -15.96 -1.10
C MET A 135 8.21 -16.12 -1.65
N THR A 136 8.33 -16.80 -2.80
CA THR A 136 9.58 -16.93 -3.58
C THR A 136 9.51 -16.07 -4.84
N ARG A 137 10.66 -15.78 -5.48
CA ARG A 137 10.71 -14.93 -6.69
C ARG A 137 9.85 -15.53 -7.80
N ARG A 138 9.96 -16.85 -7.95
CA ARG A 138 9.19 -17.63 -8.92
C ARG A 138 7.69 -17.54 -8.65
N MET A 139 7.25 -17.70 -7.40
CA MET A 139 5.84 -17.55 -7.04
C MET A 139 5.31 -16.14 -7.34
N LEU A 140 6.09 -15.09 -7.08
CA LEU A 140 5.69 -13.71 -7.37
C LEU A 140 5.52 -13.49 -8.89
N VAL A 141 6.47 -13.98 -9.67
CA VAL A 141 6.42 -13.92 -11.13
C VAL A 141 5.24 -14.73 -11.67
N ASP A 142 5.00 -15.94 -11.15
CA ASP A 142 3.89 -16.80 -11.57
C ASP A 142 2.52 -16.15 -11.25
N ILE A 143 2.37 -15.55 -10.07
CA ILE A 143 1.17 -14.78 -9.68
C ILE A 143 0.97 -13.59 -10.63
N ALA A 144 2.03 -12.83 -10.89
CA ALA A 144 1.96 -11.66 -11.77
C ALA A 144 1.62 -12.04 -13.22
N ALA A 145 2.21 -13.12 -13.73
CA ALA A 145 2.08 -13.53 -15.13
C ALA A 145 0.81 -14.36 -15.40
N GLN A 146 0.17 -14.94 -14.37
CA GLN A 146 -1.01 -15.79 -14.50
C GLN A 146 -2.10 -15.46 -13.46
N PRO A 147 -2.70 -14.26 -13.53
CA PRO A 147 -3.70 -13.84 -12.53
C PRO A 147 -5.02 -14.60 -12.59
N HIS A 148 -5.34 -15.23 -13.72
CA HIS A 148 -6.60 -15.96 -13.92
C HIS A 148 -6.50 -17.44 -13.54
N SER A 149 -5.35 -17.92 -13.06
CA SER A 149 -5.29 -19.28 -12.53
C SER A 149 -6.09 -19.33 -11.22
N SER A 150 -7.00 -20.30 -11.10
CA SER A 150 -7.80 -20.50 -9.88
C SER A 150 -6.92 -20.75 -8.65
N GLU A 151 -5.74 -21.32 -8.85
CA GLU A 151 -4.71 -21.52 -7.84
C GLU A 151 -4.15 -20.18 -7.31
N HIS A 152 -3.70 -19.27 -8.18
CA HIS A 152 -3.10 -18.01 -7.74
C HIS A 152 -4.14 -17.05 -7.16
N ALA A 153 -5.36 -17.03 -7.71
CA ALA A 153 -6.47 -16.27 -7.14
C ALA A 153 -6.82 -16.74 -5.72
N ARG A 154 -6.78 -18.07 -5.49
CA ARG A 154 -6.97 -18.65 -4.15
C ARG A 154 -5.82 -18.30 -3.22
N VAL A 155 -4.57 -18.43 -3.67
CA VAL A 155 -3.38 -18.05 -2.87
C VAL A 155 -3.46 -16.58 -2.46
N MET A 156 -3.81 -15.68 -3.37
CA MET A 156 -4.02 -14.26 -3.09
C MET A 156 -5.12 -14.05 -2.04
N SER A 157 -6.29 -14.64 -2.26
CA SER A 157 -7.45 -14.49 -1.37
C SER A 157 -7.19 -15.06 0.03
N ASP A 158 -6.65 -16.26 0.13
CA ASP A 158 -6.32 -16.93 1.39
C ASP A 158 -5.23 -16.17 2.16
N THR A 159 -4.26 -15.60 1.43
CA THR A 159 -3.16 -14.82 2.03
C THR A 159 -3.65 -13.48 2.56
N LEU A 160 -4.38 -12.71 1.75
CA LEU A 160 -4.94 -11.43 2.17
C LEU A 160 -5.92 -11.63 3.34
N ASN A 161 -6.77 -12.65 3.28
CA ASN A 161 -7.70 -12.97 4.36
C ASN A 161 -6.95 -13.32 5.66
N ARG A 162 -5.87 -14.10 5.57
CA ARG A 162 -5.04 -14.41 6.74
C ARG A 162 -4.36 -13.17 7.30
N VAL A 163 -3.74 -12.36 6.45
CA VAL A 163 -3.07 -11.13 6.87
C VAL A 163 -4.05 -10.15 7.51
N PHE A 164 -5.27 -10.07 7.00
CA PHE A 164 -6.32 -9.22 7.55
C PHE A 164 -6.72 -9.64 8.97
N HIS A 165 -6.73 -10.95 9.26
CA HIS A 165 -7.17 -11.48 10.54
C HIS A 165 -6.04 -11.71 11.56
N THR A 166 -4.78 -11.65 11.15
CA THR A 166 -3.61 -11.94 12.01
C THR A 166 -3.03 -10.64 12.56
N PRO A 167 -2.70 -10.56 13.87
CA PRO A 167 -1.98 -9.43 14.42
C PRO A 167 -0.67 -9.15 13.67
N GLN A 168 -0.39 -7.88 13.42
CA GLN A 168 0.77 -7.45 12.63
C GLN A 168 2.07 -7.70 13.39
N SER A 169 2.95 -8.54 12.85
CA SER A 169 4.28 -8.74 13.44
C SER A 169 5.13 -7.47 13.31
N PRO A 170 6.07 -7.20 14.25
CA PRO A 170 7.01 -6.09 14.13
C PRO A 170 7.81 -6.12 12.81
N GLN A 171 8.16 -7.31 12.32
CA GLN A 171 8.86 -7.46 11.04
C GLN A 171 7.99 -7.04 9.86
N ALA A 172 6.70 -7.40 9.86
CA ALA A 172 5.78 -6.99 8.81
C ALA A 172 5.55 -5.46 8.81
N GLN A 173 5.40 -4.86 9.99
CA GLN A 173 5.28 -3.40 10.12
C GLN A 173 6.52 -2.67 9.61
N SER A 174 7.71 -3.12 10.03
CA SER A 174 9.00 -2.53 9.60
C SER A 174 9.16 -2.60 8.08
N ARG A 175 8.85 -3.75 7.48
CA ARG A 175 8.88 -3.93 6.03
C ARG A 175 7.87 -3.05 5.29
N CYS A 176 6.64 -2.94 5.80
CA CYS A 176 5.62 -2.06 5.23
C CYS A 176 6.06 -0.58 5.28
N ARG A 177 6.63 -0.13 6.39
CA ARG A 177 7.16 1.24 6.52
C ARG A 177 8.29 1.52 5.52
N ARG A 178 9.23 0.58 5.34
CA ARG A 178 10.25 0.69 4.28
C ARG A 178 9.63 0.80 2.89
N GLY A 179 8.62 -0.02 2.60
CA GLY A 179 7.85 0.04 1.35
C GLY A 179 7.19 1.40 1.14
N LEU A 180 6.59 1.97 2.20
CA LEU A 180 5.99 3.31 2.14
C LEU A 180 7.02 4.40 1.83
N VAL A 181 8.18 4.38 2.51
CA VAL A 181 9.27 5.33 2.24
C VAL A 181 9.68 5.26 0.77
N LEU A 182 9.85 4.05 0.22
CA LEU A 182 10.22 3.91 -1.19
C LEU A 182 9.13 4.40 -2.13
N LEU A 183 7.88 3.98 -1.94
CA LEU A 183 6.78 4.36 -2.83
C LEU A 183 6.59 5.88 -2.85
N LYS A 184 6.75 6.55 -1.70
CA LYS A 184 6.71 8.02 -1.60
C LYS A 184 7.88 8.66 -2.37
N ALA A 185 9.09 8.12 -2.22
CA ALA A 185 10.26 8.59 -2.96
C ALA A 185 10.04 8.44 -4.48
N ILE A 186 9.54 7.29 -4.93
CA ILE A 186 9.21 7.04 -6.33
C ILE A 186 8.16 8.04 -6.81
N CYS A 187 7.09 8.29 -6.04
CA CYS A 187 6.07 9.27 -6.40
C CYS A 187 6.65 10.68 -6.58
N ALA A 188 7.62 11.08 -5.76
CA ALA A 188 8.30 12.37 -5.90
C ALA A 188 9.16 12.45 -7.18
N SER A 189 9.59 11.31 -7.72
CA SER A 189 10.55 11.20 -8.82
C SER A 189 9.94 10.89 -10.19
N VAL A 190 8.62 10.73 -10.29
CA VAL A 190 7.91 10.42 -11.54
C VAL A 190 6.80 11.45 -11.83
N PRO A 191 6.35 11.59 -13.10
CA PRO A 191 5.27 12.51 -13.47
C PRO A 191 3.98 12.15 -12.75
N GLU A 192 3.12 13.15 -12.49
CA GLU A 192 1.90 12.99 -11.69
C GLU A 192 0.95 11.94 -12.28
N GLU A 193 0.85 11.92 -13.60
CA GLU A 193 0.03 11.02 -14.41
C GLU A 193 0.41 9.55 -14.24
N CYS A 194 1.63 9.27 -13.77
CA CYS A 194 2.13 7.91 -13.56
C CYS A 194 1.92 7.39 -12.12
N ARG A 195 1.46 8.25 -11.19
CA ARG A 195 1.44 7.97 -9.75
C ARG A 195 0.24 7.18 -9.26
N VAL A 196 -0.81 7.02 -10.07
CA VAL A 196 -2.12 6.44 -9.67
C VAL A 196 -1.97 5.17 -8.83
N GLN A 197 -1.34 4.13 -9.37
CA GLN A 197 -1.26 2.84 -8.68
C GLN A 197 -0.29 2.88 -7.49
N ALA A 198 0.78 3.68 -7.55
CA ALA A 198 1.70 3.86 -6.44
C ALA A 198 1.03 4.56 -5.24
N LEU A 199 0.24 5.62 -5.50
CA LEU A 199 -0.58 6.29 -4.49
C LEU A 199 -1.63 5.35 -3.88
N ALA A 200 -2.26 4.50 -4.70
CA ALA A 200 -3.20 3.50 -4.20
C ALA A 200 -2.52 2.45 -3.32
N MET A 201 -1.31 2.01 -3.65
CA MET A 201 -0.51 1.13 -2.80
C MET A 201 -0.12 1.82 -1.48
N ILE A 202 0.33 3.08 -1.52
CA ILE A 202 0.63 3.87 -0.31
C ILE A 202 -0.62 3.93 0.58
N ALA A 203 -1.78 4.27 0.00
CA ALA A 203 -3.03 4.35 0.73
C ALA A 203 -3.40 3.02 1.40
N TYR A 204 -3.28 1.91 0.66
CA TYR A 204 -3.59 0.58 1.17
C TYR A 204 -2.68 0.17 2.32
N ILE A 205 -1.37 0.40 2.19
CA ILE A 205 -0.40 0.02 3.23
C ILE A 205 -0.50 0.94 4.45
N SER A 206 -0.72 2.25 4.27
CA SER A 206 -1.00 3.15 5.39
C SER A 206 -2.30 2.79 6.10
N TRP A 207 -3.36 2.40 5.37
CA TRP A 207 -4.59 1.89 5.99
C TRP A 207 -4.31 0.62 6.77
N TRP A 208 -3.51 -0.29 6.20
CA TRP A 208 -3.13 -1.52 6.88
C TRP A 208 -2.38 -1.22 8.18
N LEU A 209 -1.42 -0.31 8.18
CA LEU A 209 -0.66 0.11 9.37
C LEU A 209 -1.46 0.96 10.38
N GLY A 210 -2.67 1.40 10.04
CA GLY A 210 -3.45 2.33 10.88
C GLY A 210 -2.94 3.77 10.86
N GLU A 211 -2.22 4.18 9.81
CA GLU A 211 -1.69 5.54 9.67
C GLU A 211 -2.76 6.51 9.14
N ALA A 212 -2.80 7.71 9.72
CA ALA A 212 -3.79 8.75 9.37
C ALA A 212 -3.75 9.19 7.88
N GLY A 213 -2.60 9.03 7.22
CA GLY A 213 -2.39 9.45 5.83
C GLY A 213 -3.13 8.60 4.78
N ALA A 214 -3.72 7.46 5.14
CA ALA A 214 -4.32 6.53 4.17
C ALA A 214 -5.40 7.19 3.29
N ARG A 215 -6.30 7.97 3.90
CA ARG A 215 -7.42 8.64 3.20
C ARG A 215 -6.90 9.63 2.15
N ALA A 216 -5.91 10.45 2.50
CA ALA A 216 -5.40 11.49 1.62
C ALA A 216 -4.78 10.90 0.34
N HIS A 217 -3.99 9.84 0.47
CA HIS A 217 -3.39 9.15 -0.68
C HIS A 217 -4.45 8.46 -1.56
N ALA A 218 -5.48 7.85 -0.97
CA ALA A 218 -6.56 7.23 -1.73
C ALA A 218 -7.35 8.27 -2.54
N LEU A 219 -7.71 9.40 -1.92
CA LEU A 219 -8.39 10.49 -2.62
C LEU A 219 -7.53 11.06 -3.75
N LYS A 220 -6.22 11.22 -3.53
CA LYS A 220 -5.31 11.69 -4.59
C LYS A 220 -5.21 10.72 -5.75
N ALA A 221 -5.19 9.41 -5.49
CA ALA A 221 -5.22 8.39 -6.54
C ALA A 221 -6.53 8.46 -7.36
N LEU A 222 -7.68 8.67 -6.69
CA LEU A 222 -8.99 8.80 -7.34
C LEU A 222 -9.17 10.12 -8.10
N GLU A 223 -8.51 11.19 -7.67
CA GLU A 223 -8.46 12.46 -8.41
C GLU A 223 -7.77 12.27 -9.77
N LEU A 224 -6.71 11.46 -9.81
CA LEU A 224 -5.96 11.16 -11.02
C LEU A 224 -6.65 10.11 -11.91
N ASP A 225 -7.28 9.11 -11.30
CA ASP A 225 -8.07 8.09 -11.98
C ASP A 225 -9.19 7.57 -11.07
N GLU A 226 -10.40 8.04 -11.32
CA GLU A 226 -11.63 7.65 -10.62
C GLU A 226 -11.96 6.14 -10.74
N ARG A 227 -11.31 5.42 -11.66
CA ARG A 227 -11.46 3.96 -11.83
C ARG A 227 -10.45 3.16 -11.01
N CYS A 228 -9.61 3.81 -10.21
CA CYS A 228 -8.63 3.12 -9.38
C CYS A 228 -9.29 2.29 -8.26
N THR A 229 -9.48 1.00 -8.54
CA THR A 229 -10.21 0.07 -7.67
C THR A 229 -9.60 -0.08 -6.28
N LEU A 230 -8.27 -0.12 -6.17
CA LEU A 230 -7.60 -0.25 -4.88
C LEU A 230 -7.83 0.98 -3.99
N ALA A 231 -7.79 2.19 -4.56
CA ALA A 231 -8.07 3.41 -3.83
C ALA A 231 -9.54 3.46 -3.36
N ALA A 232 -10.49 3.05 -4.22
CA ALA A 232 -11.89 2.93 -3.86
C ALA A 232 -12.12 1.93 -2.71
N ILE A 233 -11.43 0.78 -2.73
CA ILE A 233 -11.49 -0.20 -1.63
C ILE A 233 -11.05 0.41 -0.30
N VAL A 234 -9.95 1.19 -0.30
CA VAL A 234 -9.44 1.86 0.91
C VAL A 234 -10.44 2.89 1.44
N ILE A 235 -11.04 3.71 0.58
CA ILE A 235 -12.07 4.67 0.98
C ILE A 235 -13.27 3.95 1.61
N CYS A 236 -13.80 2.92 0.94
CA CYS A 236 -14.91 2.13 1.46
C CYS A 236 -14.58 1.50 2.83
N ALA A 237 -13.37 0.95 3.00
CA ALA A 237 -12.96 0.37 4.27
C ALA A 237 -12.93 1.42 5.39
N LEU A 238 -12.38 2.62 5.11
CA LEU A 238 -12.33 3.72 6.07
C LEU A 238 -13.72 4.25 6.44
N GLU A 239 -14.63 4.39 5.48
CA GLU A 239 -16.00 4.85 5.73
C GLU A 239 -16.81 3.85 6.56
N GLN A 240 -16.54 2.57 6.39
CA GLN A 240 -17.19 1.49 7.14
C GLN A 240 -16.48 1.17 8.47
N ASN A 241 -15.43 1.93 8.85
CA ASN A 241 -14.60 1.67 10.03
C ASN A 241 -14.02 0.25 10.07
N ILE A 242 -13.68 -0.29 8.90
CA ILE A 242 -13.05 -1.60 8.75
C ILE A 242 -11.54 -1.40 8.88
N HIS A 243 -10.96 -2.08 9.87
CA HIS A 243 -9.53 -2.09 10.13
C HIS A 243 -9.00 -3.53 10.17
N PRO A 244 -7.76 -3.80 9.72
CA PRO A 244 -7.13 -5.09 9.97
C PRO A 244 -7.06 -5.39 11.48
N ASN A 245 -7.13 -6.66 11.85
CA ASN A 245 -7.14 -7.08 13.25
C ASN A 245 -5.89 -6.55 13.99
N GLY A 246 -6.10 -5.60 14.89
CA GLY A 246 -5.05 -4.90 15.65
C GLY A 246 -5.45 -3.49 16.08
N PHE A 247 -6.37 -2.84 15.37
CA PHE A 247 -6.95 -1.56 15.74
C PHE A 247 -8.43 -1.72 16.07
N ARG A 248 -8.74 -2.09 17.31
CA ARG A 248 -10.04 -1.78 17.90
C ARG A 248 -9.83 -0.53 18.73
N SER A 249 -10.42 0.58 18.29
CA SER A 249 -10.59 1.81 19.07
C SER A 249 -11.32 1.51 20.38
#